data_AF-A0A3B8UFI2-F1
#
_entry.id   AF-A0A3B8UFI2-F1
#
_cell.length_a   1.000
_cell.length_b   1.000
_cell.length_c   1.000
_cell.angle_alpha   90.00
_cell.angle_beta   90.00
_cell.angle_gamma   90.00
#
_symmetry.space_group_name_H-M   'P 1'
#
loop_
_entity.id
_entity.type
_entity.pdbx_description
1 polymer ?
#
loop_
_entity_poly.entity_id
_entity_poly.type
_entity_poly.pdbx_seq_one_letter_code
_entity_poly.pdbx_strand_id
1 'polypeptide(L)'
;MSHWKFIPIYLLLPLSVHSAVAYFDPPQNWNCAVPKNMSPHVKVGFISPESSEFRPSINLALETVDLSLKEYLRAVKKIHLSQPNTSWRDLGRFQLAAGEGRLTEISSRSAWGDIKMLQAIFIQNQTAYILTAAVLKKDYAKQQKTLLKALQSLTLAPDLFTILPQDEQKEAFQTLFHSLSSSEEKSEEWKKDKWSALQFLVEKAGPQMGAHWQFLALQEGHQQIYNP
;
A
#
# COMPACT_ATOMS: atom_id res chain seq x y z
N MET A 1 -26.07 50.13 -31.57
CA MET A 1 -25.22 49.89 -30.39
C MET A 1 -25.42 48.44 -29.96
N SER A 2 -24.51 47.55 -30.38
CA SER A 2 -24.57 46.11 -30.08
C SER A 2 -23.54 45.81 -28.99
N HIS A 3 -24.01 45.44 -27.80
CA HIS A 3 -23.15 45.04 -26.68
C HIS A 3 -22.86 43.53 -26.79
N TRP A 4 -21.69 43.18 -27.32
CA TRP A 4 -21.16 41.83 -27.21
C TRP A 4 -20.57 41.65 -25.81
N LYS A 5 -21.23 40.85 -24.98
CA LYS A 5 -20.68 40.39 -23.71
C LYS A 5 -19.76 39.21 -23.99
N PHE A 6 -18.45 39.40 -23.84
CA PHE A 6 -17.49 38.32 -23.76
C PHE A 6 -17.79 37.48 -22.50
N ILE A 7 -18.19 36.23 -22.70
CA ILE A 7 -18.24 35.22 -21.63
C ILE A 7 -16.85 34.59 -21.57
N PRO A 8 -16.08 34.73 -20.49
CA PRO A 8 -14.84 34.00 -20.35
C PRO A 8 -15.16 32.53 -20.17
N ILE A 9 -14.81 31.72 -21.17
CA ILE A 9 -14.77 30.26 -21.07
C ILE A 9 -13.59 29.95 -20.15
N TYR A 10 -13.87 29.68 -18.87
CA TYR A 10 -12.90 29.05 -17.99
C TYR A 10 -12.66 27.64 -18.54
N LEU A 11 -11.49 27.45 -19.17
CA LEU A 11 -10.96 26.13 -19.48
C LEU A 11 -10.84 25.39 -18.13
N LEU A 12 -11.80 24.49 -17.88
CA LEU A 12 -11.67 23.45 -16.88
C LEU A 12 -10.52 22.55 -17.36
N LEU A 13 -9.31 22.83 -16.89
CA LEU A 13 -8.22 21.87 -16.96
C LEU A 13 -8.74 20.59 -16.29
N PRO A 14 -8.74 19.42 -16.98
CA PRO A 14 -9.03 18.19 -16.31
C PRO A 14 -8.01 18.05 -15.17
N LEU A 15 -8.49 18.03 -13.93
CA LEU A 15 -7.69 17.62 -12.79
C LEU A 15 -7.22 16.20 -13.12
N SER A 16 -6.00 16.06 -13.63
CA SER A 16 -5.37 14.78 -13.85
C SER A 16 -5.36 14.07 -12.51
N VAL A 17 -6.25 13.10 -12.35
CA VAL A 17 -6.30 12.20 -11.20
C VAL A 17 -5.03 11.38 -11.28
N HIS A 18 -3.93 11.90 -10.73
CA HIS A 18 -2.73 11.11 -10.56
C HIS A 18 -3.07 10.02 -9.56
N SER A 19 -3.11 8.78 -10.03
CA SER A 19 -3.25 7.61 -9.17
C SER A 19 -2.04 7.55 -8.27
N ALA A 20 -2.21 7.83 -6.99
CA ALA A 20 -1.12 7.75 -6.03
C ALA A 20 -0.72 6.28 -5.79
N VAL A 21 0.58 6.02 -5.80
CA VAL A 21 1.17 4.77 -5.35
C VAL A 21 1.10 4.72 -3.83
N ALA A 22 0.48 3.68 -3.29
CA ALA A 22 0.37 3.45 -1.85
C ALA A 22 1.34 2.36 -1.40
N TYR A 23 2.21 2.68 -0.45
CA TYR A 23 3.13 1.73 0.15
C TYR A 23 3.32 1.97 1.64
N PHE A 24 3.93 1.03 2.33
CA PHE A 24 4.21 1.11 3.76
C PHE A 24 5.45 0.28 4.09
N ASP A 25 6.06 0.54 5.24
CA ASP A 25 7.19 -0.25 5.73
C ASP A 25 6.68 -1.41 6.58
N PRO A 26 6.67 -2.65 6.08
CA PRO A 26 6.34 -3.80 6.91
C PRO A 26 7.39 -3.99 8.01
N PRO A 27 7.04 -4.74 9.08
CA PRO A 27 8.03 -5.13 10.08
C PRO A 27 9.26 -5.79 9.45
N GLN A 28 10.44 -5.55 10.01
CA GLN A 28 11.69 -6.11 9.50
C GLN A 28 11.64 -7.63 9.47
N ASN A 29 12.25 -8.22 8.44
CA ASN A 29 12.33 -9.67 8.20
C ASN A 29 10.99 -10.36 7.96
N TRP A 30 9.89 -9.61 7.75
CA TRP A 30 8.63 -10.20 7.34
C TRP A 30 8.64 -10.47 5.84
N ASN A 31 8.09 -11.62 5.46
CA ASN A 31 8.08 -12.06 4.08
C ASN A 31 6.82 -11.56 3.39
N CYS A 32 6.96 -11.11 2.15
CA CYS A 32 5.80 -10.85 1.30
C CYS A 32 5.00 -12.16 1.16
N ALA A 33 3.72 -12.08 1.50
CA ALA A 33 2.78 -13.15 1.31
C ALA A 33 2.03 -12.91 0.01
N VAL A 34 1.95 -13.96 -0.81
CA VAL A 34 1.01 -14.04 -1.94
C VAL A 34 -0.05 -15.08 -1.56
N PRO A 35 -1.09 -14.71 -0.79
CA PRO A 35 -2.15 -15.65 -0.44
C PRO A 35 -2.87 -16.11 -1.70
N LYS A 36 -3.10 -17.41 -1.80
CA LYS A 36 -3.75 -18.05 -2.97
C LYS A 36 -5.18 -17.53 -3.22
N ASN A 37 -5.86 -17.01 -2.20
CA ASN A 37 -7.24 -16.54 -2.22
C ASN A 37 -7.37 -15.18 -1.50
N MET A 38 -6.70 -14.14 -2.00
CA MET A 38 -6.93 -12.79 -1.46
C MET A 38 -8.23 -12.20 -1.99
N SER A 39 -8.89 -11.40 -1.15
CA SER A 39 -9.92 -10.46 -1.63
C SER A 39 -9.32 -9.60 -2.76
N PRO A 40 -10.07 -9.28 -3.83
CA PRO A 40 -9.57 -8.46 -4.95
C PRO A 40 -9.10 -7.06 -4.53
N HIS A 41 -9.48 -6.63 -3.33
CA HIS A 41 -9.07 -5.36 -2.75
C HIS A 41 -7.69 -5.41 -2.10
N VAL A 42 -7.20 -6.58 -1.68
CA VAL A 42 -5.88 -6.71 -1.06
C VAL A 42 -4.80 -6.65 -2.13
N LYS A 43 -3.90 -5.69 -1.99
CA LYS A 43 -2.81 -5.44 -2.94
C LYS A 43 -1.53 -6.17 -2.55
N VAL A 44 -1.25 -6.26 -1.25
CA VAL A 44 -0.09 -6.96 -0.72
C VAL A 44 -0.36 -7.44 0.71
N GLY A 45 0.32 -8.51 1.11
CA GLY A 45 0.40 -8.96 2.49
C GLY A 45 1.85 -9.25 2.91
N PHE A 46 2.14 -9.14 4.19
CA PHE A 46 3.39 -9.54 4.80
C PHE A 46 3.10 -10.39 6.04
N ILE A 47 3.91 -11.42 6.24
CA ILE A 47 3.77 -12.35 7.37
C ILE A 47 5.09 -12.49 8.13
N SER A 48 4.98 -12.66 9.44
CA SER A 48 6.12 -12.99 10.29
C SER A 48 6.80 -14.27 9.80
N PRO A 49 8.15 -14.33 9.84
CA PRO A 49 8.89 -15.55 9.50
C PRO A 49 8.74 -16.65 10.58
N GLU A 50 8.22 -16.32 11.76
CA GLU A 50 8.05 -17.27 12.86
C GLU A 50 7.23 -18.50 12.43
N SER A 51 7.73 -19.70 12.76
CA SER A 51 7.06 -20.96 12.47
C SER A 51 6.02 -21.28 13.55
N SER A 52 4.95 -20.49 13.59
CA SER A 52 3.73 -20.80 14.33
C SER A 52 2.59 -21.17 13.37
N GLU A 53 1.58 -21.86 13.90
CA GLU A 53 0.35 -22.17 13.13
C GLU A 53 -0.42 -20.90 12.76
N PHE A 54 -0.44 -19.91 13.66
CA PHE A 54 -0.91 -18.55 13.36
C PHE A 54 0.26 -17.60 13.33
N ARG A 55 0.56 -17.03 12.17
CA ARG A 55 1.63 -16.05 12.00
C ARG A 55 1.06 -14.64 12.05
N PRO A 56 1.66 -13.73 12.83
CA PRO A 56 1.34 -12.31 12.73
C PRO A 56 1.46 -11.84 11.28
N SER A 57 0.52 -11.00 10.84
CA SER A 57 0.43 -10.54 9.46
C SER A 57 0.04 -9.07 9.37
N ILE A 58 0.37 -8.43 8.25
CA ILE A 58 -0.09 -7.09 7.89
C ILE A 58 -0.39 -7.06 6.40
N ASN A 59 -1.53 -6.48 6.00
CA ASN A 59 -1.89 -6.36 4.59
C ASN A 59 -2.43 -4.97 4.27
N LEU A 60 -2.24 -4.55 3.02
CA LEU A 60 -2.81 -3.33 2.47
C LEU A 60 -3.96 -3.69 1.53
N ALA A 61 -5.13 -3.13 1.79
CA ALA A 61 -6.29 -3.18 0.90
C ALA A 61 -6.69 -1.78 0.43
N LEU A 62 -7.14 -1.70 -0.83
CA LEU A 62 -7.61 -0.48 -1.48
C LEU A 62 -9.04 -0.70 -1.97
N GLU A 63 -9.92 0.23 -1.63
CA GLU A 63 -11.33 0.21 -2.05
C GLU A 63 -11.73 1.58 -2.60
N THR A 64 -12.40 1.60 -3.76
CA THR A 64 -13.04 2.82 -4.26
C THR A 64 -14.31 3.07 -3.47
N VAL A 65 -14.47 4.28 -2.93
CA VAL A 65 -15.53 4.63 -2.01
C VAL A 65 -16.08 6.02 -2.30
N ASP A 66 -17.40 6.15 -2.28
CA ASP A 66 -18.12 7.43 -2.35
C ASP A 66 -18.70 7.81 -0.97
N LEU A 67 -17.93 7.51 0.08
CA LEU A 67 -18.33 7.71 1.47
C LEU A 67 -17.31 8.59 2.19
N SER A 68 -17.78 9.42 3.12
CA SER A 68 -16.87 10.05 4.08
C SER A 68 -16.22 9.00 4.98
N LEU A 69 -15.05 9.31 5.56
CA LEU A 69 -14.38 8.43 6.53
C LEU A 69 -15.29 8.00 7.68
N LYS A 70 -16.17 8.88 8.15
CA LYS A 70 -17.13 8.60 9.21
C LYS A 70 -18.17 7.56 8.79
N GLU A 71 -18.71 7.67 7.58
CA GLU A 71 -19.70 6.74 7.04
C GLU A 71 -19.05 5.39 6.73
N TYR A 72 -17.87 5.42 6.14
CA TYR A 72 -17.08 4.22 5.88
C TYR A 72 -16.79 3.44 7.16
N LEU A 73 -16.37 4.11 8.24
CA LEU A 73 -16.15 3.46 9.54
C LEU A 73 -17.41 2.84 10.15
N ARG A 74 -18.58 3.46 9.93
CA ARG A 74 -19.86 2.86 10.35
C ARG A 74 -20.16 1.58 9.58
N ALA A 75 -19.89 1.57 8.27
CA ALA A 75 -20.04 0.37 7.44
C ALA A 75 -19.07 -0.75 7.88
N VAL A 76 -17.79 -0.44 8.05
CA VAL A 76 -16.76 -1.37 8.56
C VAL A 76 -17.16 -1.95 9.92
N LYS A 77 -17.59 -1.10 10.86
CA LYS A 77 -18.09 -1.54 12.18
C LYS A 77 -19.26 -2.51 12.04
N LYS A 78 -20.26 -2.18 11.20
CA LYS A 78 -21.43 -3.02 10.98
C LYS A 78 -21.04 -4.40 10.42
N ILE A 79 -20.12 -4.44 9.47
CA ILE A 79 -19.63 -5.69 8.85
C ILE A 79 -18.97 -6.57 9.92
N HIS A 80 -18.03 -6.03 10.70
CA HIS A 80 -17.34 -6.84 11.73
C HIS A 80 -18.27 -7.29 12.86
N LEU A 81 -19.19 -6.44 13.30
CA LEU A 81 -20.15 -6.82 14.35
C LEU A 81 -21.22 -7.80 13.88
N SER A 82 -21.36 -8.03 12.56
CA SER A 82 -22.22 -9.11 12.05
C SER A 82 -21.62 -10.51 12.25
N GLN A 83 -20.30 -10.58 12.51
CA GLN A 83 -19.61 -11.84 12.77
C GLN A 83 -19.76 -12.24 14.26
N PRO A 84 -20.13 -13.50 14.56
CA PRO A 84 -20.21 -13.97 15.94
C PRO A 84 -18.87 -13.84 16.67
N ASN A 85 -18.92 -13.50 17.96
CA ASN A 85 -17.73 -13.38 18.81
C ASN A 85 -16.71 -12.33 18.34
N THR A 86 -17.14 -11.34 17.55
CA THR A 86 -16.32 -10.21 17.14
C THR A 86 -16.70 -8.96 17.93
N SER A 87 -15.70 -8.25 18.44
CA SER A 87 -15.84 -6.91 18.99
C SER A 87 -15.05 -5.92 18.15
N TRP A 88 -15.53 -4.67 18.11
CA TRP A 88 -14.94 -3.60 17.32
C TRP A 88 -14.87 -2.33 18.17
N ARG A 89 -13.69 -1.70 18.20
CA ARG A 89 -13.43 -0.46 18.93
C ARG A 89 -12.78 0.56 18.01
N ASP A 90 -13.22 1.80 18.14
CA ASP A 90 -12.57 2.95 17.53
C ASP A 90 -11.53 3.48 18.53
N LEU A 91 -10.25 3.48 18.15
CA LEU A 91 -9.15 3.95 19.00
C LEU A 91 -8.84 5.43 18.77
N GLY A 92 -9.55 6.10 17.85
CA GLY A 92 -9.43 7.53 17.60
C GLY A 92 -8.60 7.87 16.37
N ARG A 93 -8.12 9.12 16.35
CA ARG A 93 -7.27 9.67 15.29
C ARG A 93 -5.92 8.98 15.28
N PHE A 94 -5.37 8.79 14.09
CA PHE A 94 -4.09 8.12 13.93
C PHE A 94 -3.29 8.78 12.82
N GLN A 95 -2.11 9.29 13.17
CA GLN A 95 -1.24 9.95 12.21
C GLN A 95 -0.48 8.91 11.39
N LEU A 96 -0.68 8.96 10.08
CA LEU A 96 0.06 8.19 9.07
C LEU A 96 1.02 9.14 8.34
N ALA A 97 2.02 8.60 7.64
CA ALA A 97 2.85 9.39 6.74
C ALA A 97 2.02 10.00 5.58
N ALA A 98 0.96 9.32 5.15
CA ALA A 98 0.01 9.79 4.14
C ALA A 98 -0.96 10.88 4.64
N GLY A 99 -1.14 11.04 5.95
CA GLY A 99 -2.12 11.97 6.53
C GLY A 99 -2.81 11.46 7.79
N GLU A 100 -3.79 12.21 8.30
CA GLU A 100 -4.58 11.78 9.46
C GLU A 100 -5.64 10.75 9.03
N GLY A 101 -5.56 9.54 9.59
CA GLY A 101 -6.55 8.48 9.45
C GLY A 101 -7.22 8.13 10.78
N ARG A 102 -7.81 6.94 10.84
CA ARG A 102 -8.44 6.38 12.03
C ARG A 102 -7.89 5.00 12.33
N LEU A 103 -7.53 4.78 13.60
CA LEU A 103 -7.11 3.48 14.08
C LEU A 103 -8.30 2.80 14.75
N THR A 104 -8.53 1.54 14.38
CA THR A 104 -9.57 0.71 14.96
C THR A 104 -8.97 -0.59 15.45
N GLU A 105 -9.66 -1.22 16.39
CA GLU A 105 -9.28 -2.52 16.92
C GLU A 105 -10.44 -3.49 16.75
N ILE A 106 -10.12 -4.67 16.25
CA ILE A 106 -11.07 -5.78 16.13
C ILE A 106 -10.52 -6.92 16.97
N SER A 107 -11.36 -7.51 17.81
CA SER A 107 -11.01 -8.76 18.50
C SER A 107 -12.00 -9.85 18.10
N SER A 108 -11.49 -11.00 17.70
CA SER A 108 -12.28 -12.17 17.29
C SER A 108 -11.64 -13.46 17.77
N ARG A 109 -12.36 -14.58 17.71
CA ARG A 109 -11.85 -15.90 18.08
C ARG A 109 -11.60 -16.75 16.83
N SER A 110 -10.43 -17.37 16.76
CA SER A 110 -10.05 -18.31 15.70
C SER A 110 -9.77 -19.71 16.26
N ALA A 111 -9.47 -20.66 15.38
CA ALA A 111 -9.02 -22.01 15.76
C ALA A 111 -7.74 -21.99 16.61
N TRP A 112 -6.89 -20.97 16.46
CA TRP A 112 -5.60 -20.84 17.14
C TRP A 112 -5.66 -19.96 18.40
N GLY A 113 -6.85 -19.42 18.73
CA GLY A 113 -7.10 -18.57 19.89
C GLY A 113 -7.67 -17.20 19.54
N ASP A 114 -7.69 -16.31 20.54
CA ASP A 114 -8.14 -14.93 20.38
C ASP A 114 -7.17 -14.16 19.49
N ILE A 115 -7.69 -13.58 18.41
CA ILE A 115 -6.97 -12.69 17.51
C ILE A 115 -7.31 -11.26 17.89
N LYS A 116 -6.29 -10.40 17.87
CA LYS A 116 -6.44 -8.95 17.85
C LYS A 116 -5.96 -8.43 16.51
N MET A 117 -6.79 -7.62 15.87
CA MET A 117 -6.44 -6.89 14.66
C MET A 117 -6.44 -5.40 14.93
N LEU A 118 -5.42 -4.72 14.44
CA LEU A 118 -5.37 -3.26 14.34
C LEU A 118 -5.59 -2.88 12.88
N GLN A 119 -6.49 -1.93 12.64
CA GLN A 119 -6.80 -1.48 11.29
C GLN A 119 -6.69 0.03 11.21
N ALA A 120 -5.71 0.51 10.44
CA ALA A 120 -5.56 1.92 10.10
C ALA A 120 -6.31 2.20 8.79
N ILE A 121 -7.26 3.13 8.84
CA ILE A 121 -8.15 3.47 7.72
C ILE A 121 -7.96 4.95 7.39
N PHE A 122 -7.65 5.21 6.13
CA PHE A 122 -7.45 6.54 5.57
C PHE A 122 -8.24 6.66 4.27
N ILE A 123 -8.90 7.79 4.03
CA ILE A 123 -9.61 8.03 2.77
C ILE A 123 -9.06 9.29 2.14
N GLN A 124 -8.61 9.17 0.89
CA GLN A 124 -8.18 10.29 0.06
C GLN A 124 -8.59 10.01 -1.39
N ASN A 125 -9.06 11.04 -2.10
CA ASN A 125 -9.43 10.95 -3.52
C ASN A 125 -10.37 9.75 -3.82
N GLN A 126 -11.46 9.61 -3.05
CA GLN A 126 -12.45 8.52 -3.20
C GLN A 126 -11.84 7.10 -3.08
N THR A 127 -10.67 6.96 -2.45
CA THR A 127 -10.03 5.68 -2.20
C THR A 127 -9.83 5.49 -0.70
N ALA A 128 -10.32 4.37 -0.16
CA ALA A 128 -10.01 3.90 1.17
C ALA A 128 -8.74 3.05 1.14
N TYR A 129 -7.74 3.48 1.91
CA TYR A 129 -6.50 2.76 2.16
C TYR A 129 -6.57 2.13 3.54
N ILE A 130 -6.44 0.81 3.57
CA ILE A 130 -6.75 0.00 4.73
C ILE A 130 -5.55 -0.87 5.03
N LEU A 131 -4.78 -0.51 6.05
CA LEU A 131 -3.78 -1.42 6.60
C LEU A 131 -4.39 -2.20 7.75
N THR A 132 -4.35 -3.53 7.65
CA THR A 132 -4.81 -4.43 8.72
C THR A 132 -3.65 -5.27 9.21
N ALA A 133 -3.29 -5.14 10.49
CA ALA A 133 -2.34 -6.00 11.17
C ALA A 133 -3.08 -6.98 12.07
N ALA A 134 -2.75 -8.27 12.02
CA ALA A 134 -3.36 -9.33 12.82
C ALA A 134 -2.31 -10.07 13.65
N VAL A 135 -2.63 -10.36 14.91
CA VAL A 135 -1.77 -11.09 15.84
C VAL A 135 -2.62 -11.83 16.88
N LEU A 136 -2.11 -12.92 17.45
CA LEU A 136 -2.75 -13.53 18.61
C LEU A 136 -2.71 -12.54 19.80
N LYS A 137 -3.81 -12.47 20.54
CA LYS A 137 -3.95 -11.56 21.70
C LYS A 137 -2.85 -11.76 22.74
N LYS A 138 -2.40 -13.00 22.93
CA LYS A 138 -1.30 -13.36 23.86
C LYS A 138 0.05 -12.76 23.44
N ASP A 139 0.26 -12.51 22.15
CA ASP A 139 1.52 -12.01 21.59
C ASP A 139 1.46 -10.50 21.29
N TYR A 140 0.28 -9.90 21.39
CA TYR A 140 0.04 -8.50 21.05
C TYR A 140 0.97 -7.54 21.81
N ALA A 141 1.15 -7.72 23.13
CA ALA A 141 1.99 -6.83 23.92
C ALA A 141 3.45 -6.76 23.41
N LYS A 142 3.96 -7.86 22.85
CA LYS A 142 5.31 -7.94 22.28
C LYS A 142 5.38 -7.28 20.89
N GLN A 143 4.32 -7.41 20.10
CA GLN A 143 4.29 -6.98 18.71
C GLN A 143 3.73 -5.55 18.51
N GLN A 144 3.00 -5.02 19.49
CA GLN A 144 2.22 -3.79 19.36
C GLN A 144 3.03 -2.61 18.81
N LYS A 145 4.22 -2.35 19.35
CA LYS A 145 5.06 -1.23 18.92
C LYS A 145 5.45 -1.37 17.45
N THR A 146 5.85 -2.57 17.04
CA THR A 146 6.27 -2.87 15.67
C THR A 146 5.10 -2.76 14.70
N LEU A 147 3.93 -3.28 15.07
CA LEU A 147 2.72 -3.19 14.26
C LEU A 147 2.26 -1.74 14.09
N LEU A 148 2.23 -0.95 15.17
CA LEU A 148 1.85 0.46 15.08
C LEU A 148 2.81 1.24 14.19
N LYS A 149 4.13 1.01 14.29
CA LYS A 149 5.11 1.65 13.41
C LYS A 149 4.86 1.32 11.94
N ALA A 150 4.55 0.07 11.62
CA ALA A 150 4.24 -0.36 10.26
C ALA A 150 2.90 0.21 9.75
N LEU A 151 1.91 0.40 10.63
CA LEU A 151 0.68 1.09 10.27
C LEU A 151 0.94 2.58 9.97
N GLN A 152 1.76 3.24 10.78
CA GLN A 152 2.09 4.67 10.64
C GLN A 152 2.85 4.99 9.36
N SER A 153 3.62 4.05 8.81
CA SER A 153 4.45 4.25 7.62
C SER A 153 3.67 4.26 6.30
N LEU A 154 2.34 4.08 6.32
CA LEU A 154 1.52 4.20 5.12
C LEU A 154 1.75 5.56 4.46
N THR A 155 2.27 5.52 3.23
CA THR A 155 2.65 6.67 2.42
C THR A 155 1.92 6.63 1.09
N LEU A 156 1.51 7.81 0.61
CA LEU A 156 1.02 8.00 -0.74
C LEU A 156 2.03 8.83 -1.52
N ALA A 157 2.44 8.33 -2.68
CA ALA A 157 3.39 8.97 -3.58
C ALA A 157 2.75 9.18 -4.95
N PRO A 158 3.11 10.24 -5.71
CA PRO A 158 2.64 10.39 -7.09
C PRO A 158 3.06 9.23 -8.00
N ASP A 159 4.28 8.73 -7.80
CA ASP A 159 4.85 7.57 -8.50
C ASP A 159 5.94 6.92 -7.63
N LEU A 160 6.48 5.79 -8.08
CA LEU A 160 7.48 5.00 -7.33
C LEU A 160 8.86 5.68 -7.22
N PHE A 161 9.19 6.59 -8.14
CA PHE A 161 10.57 7.07 -8.31
C PHE A 161 10.77 8.48 -7.75
N THR A 162 9.74 9.33 -7.76
CA THR A 162 9.82 10.70 -7.22
C THR A 162 10.15 10.76 -5.73
N ILE A 163 9.85 9.69 -4.99
CA ILE A 163 10.09 9.55 -3.55
C ILE A 163 11.48 9.02 -3.19
N LEU A 164 12.31 8.63 -4.16
CA LEU A 164 13.67 8.21 -3.87
C LEU A 164 14.45 9.37 -3.21
N PRO A 165 15.29 9.12 -2.20
CA PRO A 165 15.95 10.20 -1.47
C PRO A 165 17.18 10.76 -2.21
N GLN A 166 17.82 9.96 -3.08
CA GLN A 166 19.04 10.32 -3.80
C GLN A 166 18.74 10.61 -5.26
N ASP A 167 19.18 11.77 -5.77
CA ASP A 167 18.93 12.16 -7.16
C ASP A 167 19.61 11.23 -8.17
N GLU A 168 20.80 10.72 -7.85
CA GLU A 168 21.48 9.70 -8.66
C GLU A 168 20.62 8.42 -8.81
N GLN A 169 19.95 8.00 -7.74
CA GLN A 169 19.06 6.83 -7.80
C GLN A 169 17.82 7.13 -8.66
N LYS A 170 17.21 8.32 -8.50
CA LYS A 170 16.08 8.75 -9.34
C LYS A 170 16.44 8.70 -10.82
N GLU A 171 17.57 9.30 -11.18
CA GLU A 171 18.03 9.38 -12.56
C GLU A 171 18.32 7.99 -13.13
N ALA A 172 18.93 7.10 -12.34
CA ALA A 172 19.17 5.72 -12.75
C ALA A 172 17.87 4.95 -13.03
N PHE A 173 16.87 5.07 -12.15
CA PHE A 173 15.56 4.46 -12.36
C PHE A 173 14.85 5.06 -13.59
N GLN A 174 14.82 6.38 -13.73
CA GLN A 174 14.21 7.06 -14.88
C GLN A 174 14.87 6.63 -16.20
N THR A 175 16.20 6.56 -16.23
CA THR A 175 16.97 6.11 -17.40
C THR A 175 16.63 4.67 -17.75
N LEU A 176 16.59 3.76 -16.76
CA LEU A 176 16.24 2.38 -16.97
C LEU A 176 14.82 2.26 -17.55
N PHE A 177 13.82 2.85 -16.89
CA PHE A 177 12.41 2.77 -17.31
C PHE A 177 12.15 3.45 -18.66
N HIS A 178 12.85 4.55 -18.97
CA HIS A 178 12.81 5.13 -20.31
C HIS A 178 13.32 4.13 -21.35
N SER A 179 14.46 3.46 -21.09
CA SER A 179 15.02 2.45 -21.98
C SER A 179 14.11 1.23 -22.17
N LEU A 180 13.30 0.86 -21.17
CA LEU A 180 12.30 -0.21 -21.29
C LEU A 180 11.18 0.19 -22.24
N SER A 181 10.71 1.44 -22.16
CA SER A 181 9.61 1.95 -22.98
C SER A 181 10.00 2.21 -24.45
N SER A 182 11.26 2.55 -24.71
CA SER A 182 11.74 2.94 -26.05
C SER A 182 12.38 1.81 -26.85
N SER A 183 12.59 0.63 -26.26
CA SER A 183 13.30 -0.48 -26.91
C SER A 183 12.36 -1.29 -27.80
N GLU A 184 12.74 -1.44 -29.07
CA GLU A 184 12.15 -2.42 -29.98
C GLU A 184 12.72 -3.84 -29.76
N GLU A 185 13.93 -3.92 -29.18
CA GLU A 185 14.57 -5.19 -28.82
C GLU A 185 13.93 -5.77 -27.55
N LYS A 186 13.47 -7.03 -27.65
CA LYS A 186 12.89 -7.81 -26.53
C LYS A 186 13.41 -9.25 -26.52
N SER A 187 14.67 -9.44 -26.90
CA SER A 187 15.36 -10.74 -26.82
C SER A 187 15.41 -11.23 -25.37
N GLU A 188 15.57 -12.55 -25.17
CA GLU A 188 15.69 -13.11 -23.82
C GLU A 188 16.95 -12.61 -23.11
N GLU A 189 18.04 -12.39 -23.86
CA GLU A 189 19.27 -11.77 -23.37
C GLU A 189 19.01 -10.35 -22.89
N TRP A 190 18.28 -9.54 -23.66
CA TRP A 190 17.90 -8.18 -23.27
C TRP A 190 17.03 -8.20 -22.01
N LYS A 191 16.03 -9.08 -21.94
CA LYS A 191 15.16 -9.18 -20.74
C LYS A 191 15.95 -9.53 -19.50
N LYS A 192 16.89 -10.48 -19.60
CA LYS A 192 17.76 -10.91 -18.51
C LYS A 192 18.68 -9.77 -18.04
N ASP A 193 19.27 -9.03 -18.98
CA ASP A 193 20.11 -7.87 -18.66
C ASP A 193 19.31 -6.79 -17.94
N LYS A 194 18.16 -6.39 -18.49
CA LYS A 194 17.28 -5.37 -17.89
C LYS A 194 16.73 -5.78 -16.52
N TRP A 195 16.35 -7.04 -16.37
CA TRP A 195 15.90 -7.57 -15.10
C TRP A 195 17.01 -7.52 -14.05
N SER A 196 18.23 -7.91 -14.41
CA SER A 196 19.37 -7.87 -13.50
C SER A 196 19.72 -6.43 -13.09
N ALA A 197 19.70 -5.49 -14.05
CA ALA A 197 19.91 -4.07 -13.78
C ALA A 197 18.83 -3.49 -12.84
N LEU A 198 17.57 -3.85 -13.05
CA LEU A 198 16.47 -3.44 -12.18
C LEU A 198 16.66 -3.95 -10.75
N GLN A 199 16.95 -5.25 -10.59
CA GLN A 199 17.17 -5.87 -9.29
C GLN A 199 18.29 -5.15 -8.52
N PHE A 200 19.40 -4.86 -9.20
CA PHE A 200 20.51 -4.11 -8.61
C PHE A 200 20.10 -2.72 -8.11
N LEU A 201 19.34 -1.95 -8.90
CA LEU A 201 18.86 -0.62 -8.49
C LEU A 201 17.90 -0.72 -7.29
N VAL A 202 16.99 -1.68 -7.30
CA VAL A 202 16.03 -1.91 -6.20
C VAL A 202 16.76 -2.31 -4.92
N GLU A 203 17.77 -3.17 -5.00
CA GLU A 203 18.60 -3.57 -3.85
C GLU A 203 19.36 -2.38 -3.27
N LYS A 204 19.92 -1.49 -4.11
CA LYS A 204 20.64 -0.28 -3.67
C LYS A 204 19.72 0.70 -2.93
N ALA A 205 18.49 0.91 -3.42
CA ALA A 205 17.50 1.79 -2.78
C ALA A 205 16.77 1.14 -1.59
N GLY A 206 16.75 -0.19 -1.56
CA GLY A 206 15.94 -1.01 -0.67
C GLY A 206 16.04 -0.68 0.83
N PRO A 207 17.24 -0.47 1.41
CA PRO A 207 17.40 -0.14 2.82
C PRO A 207 16.68 1.14 3.26
N GLN A 208 16.46 2.08 2.34
CA GLN A 208 15.81 3.37 2.62
C GLN A 208 14.31 3.34 2.34
N MET A 209 13.89 2.58 1.32
CA MET A 209 12.51 2.60 0.83
C MET A 209 11.61 1.50 1.41
N GLY A 210 12.20 0.46 2.00
CA GLY A 210 11.45 -0.64 2.62
C GLY A 210 10.95 -1.70 1.62
N ALA A 211 10.54 -2.85 2.16
CA ALA A 211 10.27 -4.05 1.36
C ALA A 211 9.03 -3.96 0.46
N HIS A 212 8.00 -3.21 0.86
CA HIS A 212 6.82 -3.04 0.00
C HIS A 212 7.12 -2.16 -1.21
N TRP A 213 7.90 -1.07 -1.04
CA TRP A 213 8.35 -0.28 -2.18
C TRP A 213 9.18 -1.14 -3.15
N GLN A 214 10.12 -1.94 -2.63
CA GLN A 214 10.92 -2.85 -3.46
C GLN A 214 10.04 -3.82 -4.26
N PHE A 215 9.00 -4.38 -3.63
CA PHE A 215 8.04 -5.25 -4.29
C PHE A 215 7.32 -4.52 -5.45
N LEU A 216 6.84 -3.30 -5.23
CA LEU A 216 6.15 -2.52 -6.27
C LEU A 216 7.10 -2.15 -7.42
N ALA A 217 8.33 -1.73 -7.14
CA ALA A 217 9.33 -1.40 -8.15
C ALA A 217 9.68 -2.61 -9.03
N LEU A 218 9.86 -3.79 -8.42
CA LEU A 218 10.10 -5.03 -9.14
C LEU A 218 8.88 -5.47 -9.95
N GLN A 219 7.66 -5.33 -9.41
CA GLN A 219 6.43 -5.68 -10.11
C GLN A 219 6.23 -4.82 -11.36
N GLU A 220 6.37 -3.50 -11.23
CA GLU A 220 6.24 -2.54 -12.33
C GLU A 220 7.27 -2.84 -13.43
N GLY A 221 8.55 -3.00 -13.07
CA GLY A 221 9.58 -3.31 -14.05
C GLY A 221 9.43 -4.70 -14.68
N HIS A 222 8.98 -5.70 -13.92
CA HIS A 222 8.67 -7.02 -14.48
C HIS A 222 7.57 -6.93 -15.54
N GLN A 223 6.51 -6.15 -15.28
CA GLN A 223 5.44 -5.95 -16.24
C GLN A 223 5.97 -5.32 -17.53
N GLN A 224 6.79 -4.28 -17.44
CA GLN A 224 7.36 -3.62 -18.63
C GLN A 224 8.36 -4.49 -19.40
N ILE A 225 9.11 -5.37 -18.73
CA ILE A 225 10.10 -6.24 -19.37
C ILE A 225 9.45 -7.47 -20.02
N TYR A 226 8.53 -8.12 -19.32
CA TYR A 226 8.02 -9.45 -19.70
C TYR A 226 6.58 -9.46 -20.21
N ASN A 227 5.76 -8.47 -19.82
CA ASN A 227 4.35 -8.34 -20.23
C ASN A 227 4.04 -6.91 -20.76
N PRO A 228 4.81 -6.41 -21.75
CA PRO A 228 4.70 -5.04 -22.25
C PRO A 228 3.41 -4.77 -23.03
#